data_AF-W0ZC10-F1
#
_entry.id   AF-W0ZC10-F1
#
_cell.length_a   1.000
_cell.length_b   1.000
_cell.length_c   1.000
_cell.angle_alpha   90.00
_cell.angle_beta   90.00
_cell.angle_gamma   90.00
#
_symmetry.space_group_name_H-M   'P 1'
#
loop_
_entity.id
_entity.type
_entity.pdbx_description
1 polymer ?
#
loop_
_entity_poly.entity_id
_entity_poly.type
_entity_poly.pdbx_seq_one_letter_code
_entity_poly.pdbx_strand_id
1 'polypeptide(L)'
;MTKPMDREVVAAKVAIEEEWAYDRRAERLSWRQMRDRSALPVERGGLGYPLGIATLQARADAYFEQIRGTLRVGVDERRARQEGEIDELIRLAIGDIKVARAAGDVKASADAELRLLRYQEREAKIFGTDAPTKLEATVDVVDDRAVTAELNSALLSLGGDVLPVADDSGDYYFEARTPQMLIDALPKAIRKRAKRLGAH
;
A
#
# COMPACT_ATOMS: atom_id res chain seq x y z
N MET A 1 10.61 47.86 6.63
CA MET A 1 11.83 47.02 6.74
C MET A 1 11.85 46.41 8.14
N THR A 2 11.41 45.17 8.31
CA THR A 2 11.58 44.42 9.57
C THR A 2 13.06 44.06 9.73
N LYS A 3 13.64 44.32 10.91
CA LYS A 3 15.08 44.11 11.15
C LYS A 3 15.41 42.62 11.08
N PRO A 4 16.62 42.24 10.62
CA PRO A 4 17.04 40.84 10.54
C PRO A 4 16.96 40.10 11.88
N MET A 5 17.27 40.77 13.00
CA MET A 5 17.12 40.20 14.35
C MET A 5 15.67 39.79 14.69
N ASP A 6 14.66 40.51 14.19
CA ASP A 6 13.26 40.18 14.49
C ASP A 6 12.85 38.86 13.80
N ARG A 7 13.44 38.56 12.64
CA ARG A 7 13.19 37.32 11.91
C ARG A 7 13.82 36.11 12.61
N GLU A 8 15.03 36.28 13.13
CA GLU A 8 15.74 35.21 13.85
C GLU A 8 15.02 34.85 15.16
N VAL A 9 14.55 35.85 15.91
CA VAL A 9 13.78 35.61 17.14
C VAL A 9 12.45 34.91 16.84
N VAL A 10 11.76 35.30 15.77
CA VAL A 10 10.53 34.63 15.34
C VAL A 10 10.82 33.19 14.91
N ALA A 11 11.90 32.96 14.16
CA ALA A 11 12.28 31.61 13.74
C ALA A 11 12.63 30.70 14.93
N ALA A 12 13.39 31.21 15.91
CA ALA A 12 13.72 30.48 17.12
C ALA A 12 12.46 30.14 17.94
N LYS A 13 11.53 31.08 18.08
CA LYS A 13 10.24 30.84 18.74
C LYS A 13 9.44 29.75 18.02
N VAL A 14 9.37 29.82 16.69
CA VAL A 14 8.67 28.82 15.88
C VAL A 14 9.30 27.44 16.04
N ALA A 15 10.63 27.33 16.07
CA ALA A 15 11.31 26.06 16.28
C ALA A 15 10.93 25.40 17.62
N ILE A 16 10.85 26.19 18.71
CA ILE A 16 10.41 25.72 20.03
C ILE A 16 8.94 25.24 19.96
N GLU A 17 8.06 25.98 19.28
CA GLU A 17 6.66 25.57 19.09
C GLU A 17 6.54 24.25 18.30
N GLU A 18 7.35 24.09 17.25
CA GLU A 18 7.42 22.90 16.39
C GLU A 18 7.82 21.66 17.18
N GLU A 19 8.93 21.74 17.91
CA GLU A 19 9.43 20.67 18.77
C GLU A 19 8.42 20.32 19.88
N TRP A 20 7.92 21.33 20.59
CA TRP A 20 6.95 21.13 21.67
C TRP A 20 5.66 20.47 21.16
N ALA A 21 5.13 20.90 20.01
CA ALA A 21 3.92 20.34 19.45
C ALA A 21 4.11 18.88 19.03
N TYR A 22 5.27 18.55 18.45
CA TYR A 22 5.62 17.19 18.08
C TYR A 22 5.75 16.27 19.31
N ASP A 23 6.47 16.70 20.35
CA ASP A 23 6.68 15.89 21.56
C ASP A 23 5.37 15.56 22.27
N ARG A 24 4.50 16.56 22.46
CA ARG A 24 3.18 16.36 23.06
C ARG A 24 2.30 15.45 22.20
N ARG A 25 2.47 15.49 20.88
CA ARG A 25 1.79 14.58 19.96
C ARG A 25 2.31 13.14 20.09
N ALA A 26 3.61 12.95 20.29
CA ALA A 26 4.24 11.66 20.56
C ALA A 26 3.78 11.06 21.90
N GLU A 27 3.52 11.90 22.91
CA GLU A 27 2.88 11.54 24.19
C GLU A 27 1.38 11.17 24.04
N ARG A 28 0.84 11.17 22.82
CA ARG A 28 -0.56 10.85 22.48
C ARG A 28 -1.60 11.80 23.09
N LEU A 29 -1.22 13.04 23.41
CA LEU A 29 -2.19 14.06 23.79
C LEU A 29 -3.12 14.40 22.61
N SER A 30 -4.40 14.64 22.93
CA SER A 30 -5.34 15.18 21.94
C SER A 30 -5.04 16.65 21.65
N TRP A 31 -5.41 17.13 20.46
CA TRP A 31 -5.20 18.53 20.07
C TRP A 31 -5.86 19.54 21.01
N ARG A 32 -6.99 19.16 21.63
CA ARG A 32 -7.66 20.00 22.64
C ARG A 32 -6.84 20.10 23.92
N GLN A 33 -6.30 18.98 24.40
CA GLN A 33 -5.41 18.96 25.57
C GLN A 33 -4.13 19.74 25.31
N MET A 34 -3.55 19.63 24.10
CA MET A 34 -2.37 20.40 23.71
C MET A 34 -2.67 21.90 23.68
N ARG A 35 -3.81 22.32 23.13
CA ARG A 35 -4.25 23.73 23.18
C ARG A 35 -4.31 24.23 24.62
N ASP A 36 -5.00 23.50 25.49
CA ASP A 36 -5.18 23.92 26.89
C ASP A 36 -3.83 23.95 27.64
N ARG A 37 -2.92 23.03 27.30
CA ARG A 37 -1.57 22.96 27.87
C ARG A 37 -0.62 24.03 27.34
N SER A 38 -0.78 24.49 26.11
CA SER A 38 0.06 25.53 25.51
C SER A 38 0.00 26.84 26.31
N ALA A 39 -1.17 27.17 26.85
CA ALA A 39 -1.39 28.36 27.68
C ALA A 39 -0.75 28.29 29.08
N LEU A 40 -0.31 27.10 29.54
CA LEU A 40 0.36 26.96 30.82
C LEU A 40 1.78 27.56 30.77
N PRO A 41 2.32 28.02 31.90
CA PRO A 41 3.73 28.44 31.99
C PRO A 41 4.70 27.32 31.57
N VAL A 42 5.89 27.71 31.11
CA VAL A 42 6.93 26.78 30.64
C VAL A 42 7.34 25.80 31.74
N GLU A 43 7.35 26.25 33.00
CA GLU A 43 7.67 25.45 34.18
C GLU A 43 6.67 24.31 34.41
N ARG A 44 5.46 24.41 33.85
CA ARG A 44 4.42 23.37 33.88
C ARG A 44 4.34 22.57 32.57
N GLY A 45 5.32 22.74 31.70
CA GLY A 45 5.41 22.07 30.40
C GLY A 45 4.49 22.67 29.33
N GLY A 46 4.05 23.92 29.49
CA GLY A 46 3.37 24.69 28.44
C GLY A 46 4.32 25.61 27.67
N LEU A 47 3.77 26.55 26.89
CA LEU A 47 4.52 27.55 26.12
C LEU A 47 4.40 28.96 26.71
N GLY A 48 3.53 29.14 27.72
CA GLY A 48 3.22 30.43 28.34
C GLY A 48 2.21 31.27 27.59
N TYR A 49 1.66 30.78 26.47
CA TYR A 49 0.64 31.46 25.68
C TYR A 49 -0.22 30.47 24.87
N PRO A 50 -1.50 30.78 24.65
CA PRO A 50 -2.40 29.89 23.94
C PRO A 50 -2.06 29.82 22.44
N LEU A 51 -1.94 28.61 21.91
CA LEU A 51 -1.88 28.34 20.48
C LEU A 51 -3.19 27.73 19.97
N GLY A 52 -3.60 28.10 18.76
CA GLY A 52 -4.75 27.48 18.10
C GLY A 52 -4.46 26.04 17.66
N ILE A 53 -5.51 25.21 17.57
CA ILE A 53 -5.39 23.80 17.13
C ILE A 53 -4.75 23.70 15.74
N ALA A 54 -5.18 24.54 14.80
CA ALA A 54 -4.63 24.55 13.44
C ALA A 54 -3.13 24.88 13.43
N THR A 55 -2.70 25.81 14.30
CA THR A 55 -1.27 26.13 14.47
C THR A 55 -0.51 24.96 15.05
N LEU A 56 -1.03 24.29 16.09
CA LEU A 56 -0.40 23.11 16.69
C LEU A 56 -0.24 21.96 15.69
N GLN A 57 -1.24 21.73 14.83
CA GLN A 57 -1.15 20.75 13.75
C GLN A 57 -0.04 21.12 12.76
N ALA A 58 -0.07 22.33 12.22
CA ALA A 58 0.94 22.81 11.29
C ALA A 58 2.37 22.74 11.87
N ARG A 59 2.53 23.05 13.17
CA ARG A 59 3.81 22.99 13.88
C ARG A 59 4.32 21.56 14.05
N ALA A 60 3.45 20.64 14.47
CA ALA A 60 3.82 19.23 14.60
C ALA A 60 4.17 18.61 13.24
N ASP A 61 3.41 18.93 12.19
CA ASP A 61 3.65 18.45 10.84
C ASP A 61 4.96 19.03 10.26
N ALA A 62 5.23 20.32 10.48
CA ALA A 62 6.47 20.97 10.05
C ALA A 62 7.69 20.34 10.71
N TYR A 63 7.64 20.09 12.03
CA TYR A 63 8.70 19.39 12.74
C TYR A 63 8.88 17.97 12.22
N PHE A 64 7.77 17.25 12.01
CA PHE A 64 7.81 15.89 11.48
C PHE A 64 8.49 15.84 10.12
N GLU A 65 8.17 16.75 9.20
CA GLU A 65 8.82 16.80 7.88
C GLU A 65 10.32 17.11 7.97
N GLN A 66 10.75 17.95 8.92
CA GLN A 66 12.18 18.20 9.17
C GLN A 66 12.91 16.91 9.63
N ILE A 67 12.37 16.21 10.63
CA ILE A 67 13.01 14.99 11.15
C ILE A 67 12.81 13.79 10.22
N ARG A 68 11.81 13.79 9.35
CA ARG A 68 11.52 12.71 8.39
C ARG A 68 12.73 12.40 7.52
N GLY A 69 13.51 13.41 7.13
CA GLY A 69 14.77 13.23 6.41
C GLY A 69 15.78 12.39 7.20
N THR A 70 15.97 12.68 8.49
CA THR A 70 16.89 11.94 9.38
C THR A 70 16.39 10.53 9.71
N LEU A 71 15.08 10.36 9.93
CA LEU A 71 14.47 9.06 10.18
C LEU A 71 14.59 8.14 8.96
N ARG A 72 14.46 8.69 7.75
CA ARG A 72 14.61 7.94 6.49
C ARG A 72 16.02 7.38 6.36
N VAL A 73 17.05 8.19 6.63
CA VAL A 73 18.45 7.72 6.65
C VAL A 73 18.63 6.57 7.65
N GLY A 74 18.11 6.68 8.87
CA GLY A 74 18.19 5.59 9.85
C GLY A 74 17.39 4.32 9.47
N VAL A 75 16.33 4.44 8.66
CA VAL A 75 15.62 3.29 8.08
C VAL A 75 16.45 2.65 6.98
N ASP A 76 17.03 3.44 6.08
CA ASP A 76 17.84 2.96 4.96
C ASP A 76 19.11 2.24 5.46
N GLU A 77 19.79 2.78 6.47
CA GLU A 77 20.94 2.12 7.12
C GLU A 77 20.56 0.81 7.83
N ARG A 78 19.38 0.75 8.47
CA ARG A 78 18.87 -0.50 9.03
C ARG A 78 18.56 -1.51 7.94
N ARG A 79 18.00 -1.08 6.82
CA ARG A 79 17.69 -1.93 5.68
C ARG A 79 18.96 -2.51 5.06
N ALA A 80 19.98 -1.68 4.84
CA ALA A 80 21.27 -2.12 4.31
C ALA A 80 21.99 -3.15 5.22
N ARG A 81 21.90 -2.98 6.55
CA ARG A 81 22.40 -4.00 7.49
C ARG A 81 21.63 -5.32 7.39
N GLN A 82 20.30 -5.24 7.35
CA GLN A 82 19.45 -6.42 7.24
C GLN A 82 19.67 -7.16 5.91
N GLU A 83 19.93 -6.44 4.82
CA GLU A 83 20.28 -6.99 3.52
C GLU A 83 21.58 -7.81 3.61
N GLY A 84 22.65 -7.22 4.17
CA GLY A 84 23.92 -7.94 4.37
C GLY A 84 23.78 -9.19 5.24
N GLU A 85 23.01 -9.11 6.33
CA GLU A 85 22.74 -10.27 7.20
C GLU A 85 21.99 -11.39 6.46
N ILE A 86 21.00 -11.05 5.64
CA ILE A 86 20.20 -12.03 4.91
C ILE A 86 21.02 -12.69 3.80
N ASP A 87 21.82 -11.90 3.08
CA ASP A 87 22.75 -12.41 2.06
C ASP A 87 23.71 -13.47 2.65
N GLU A 88 24.27 -13.21 3.82
CA GLU A 88 25.14 -14.16 4.52
C GLU A 88 24.39 -15.44 4.90
N LEU A 89 23.17 -15.32 5.43
CA LEU A 89 22.34 -16.47 5.79
C LEU A 89 21.94 -17.31 4.58
N ILE A 90 21.65 -16.69 3.44
CA ILE A 90 21.37 -17.37 2.17
C ILE A 90 22.61 -18.13 1.69
N ARG A 91 23.80 -17.51 1.71
CA ARG A 91 25.06 -18.19 1.33
C ARG A 91 25.34 -19.40 2.23
N LEU A 92 25.14 -19.27 3.54
CA LEU A 92 25.29 -20.36 4.51
C LEU A 92 24.32 -21.50 4.22
N ALA A 93 23.03 -21.21 4.02
CA ALA A 93 22.03 -22.22 3.72
C ALA A 93 22.35 -22.97 2.40
N ILE A 94 22.81 -22.27 1.37
CA ILE A 94 23.26 -22.90 0.11
C ILE A 94 24.48 -23.81 0.35
N GLY A 95 25.41 -23.38 1.21
CA GLY A 95 26.56 -24.19 1.62
C GLY A 95 26.13 -25.48 2.31
N ASP A 96 25.24 -25.38 3.30
CA ASP A 96 24.70 -26.51 4.05
C ASP A 96 23.99 -27.51 3.13
N ILE A 97 23.20 -27.03 2.16
CA ILE A 97 22.53 -27.88 1.15
C ILE A 97 23.57 -28.67 0.35
N LYS A 98 24.63 -28.01 -0.13
CA LYS A 98 25.69 -28.68 -0.90
C LYS A 98 26.39 -29.76 -0.08
N VAL A 99 26.73 -29.47 1.18
CA VAL A 99 27.37 -30.43 2.09
C VAL A 99 26.46 -31.60 2.39
N ALA A 100 25.19 -31.35 2.75
CA ALA A 100 24.23 -32.39 3.05
C ALA A 100 23.97 -33.32 1.85
N ARG A 101 23.84 -32.76 0.65
CA ARG A 101 23.68 -33.54 -0.59
C ARG A 101 24.91 -34.38 -0.92
N ALA A 102 26.12 -33.83 -0.74
CA ALA A 102 27.36 -34.59 -0.93
C ALA A 102 27.49 -35.76 0.07
N ALA A 103 26.97 -35.59 1.28
CA ALA A 103 26.93 -36.63 2.31
C ALA A 103 25.76 -37.62 2.15
N GLY A 104 24.81 -37.37 1.23
CA GLY A 104 23.59 -38.17 1.09
C GLY A 104 22.59 -38.01 2.23
N ASP A 105 22.73 -36.97 3.07
CA ASP A 105 21.83 -36.69 4.18
C ASP A 105 20.60 -35.90 3.69
N VAL A 106 19.57 -36.66 3.32
CA VAL A 106 18.30 -36.12 2.79
C VAL A 106 17.60 -35.22 3.81
N LYS A 107 17.70 -35.53 5.11
CA LYS A 107 17.04 -34.76 6.16
C LYS A 107 17.74 -33.41 6.35
N ALA A 108 19.07 -33.41 6.45
CA ALA A 108 19.84 -32.18 6.59
C ALA A 108 19.68 -31.27 5.35
N SER A 109 19.55 -31.85 4.15
CA SER A 109 19.27 -31.08 2.92
C SER A 109 17.90 -30.40 2.98
N ALA A 110 16.85 -31.15 3.37
CA ALA A 110 15.50 -30.61 3.46
C ALA A 110 15.38 -29.50 4.53
N ASP A 111 16.03 -29.68 5.68
CA ASP A 111 16.06 -28.68 6.76
C ASP A 111 16.81 -27.40 6.33
N ALA A 112 17.86 -27.53 5.51
CA ALA A 112 18.59 -26.39 4.96
C ALA A 112 17.80 -25.66 3.86
N GLU A 113 17.05 -26.39 3.02
CA GLU A 113 16.14 -25.82 2.01
C GLU A 113 14.98 -25.05 2.66
N LEU A 114 14.41 -25.56 3.76
CA LEU A 114 13.38 -24.85 4.53
C LEU A 114 13.91 -23.55 5.14
N ARG A 115 15.16 -23.54 5.64
CA ARG A 115 15.81 -22.32 6.13
C ARG A 115 16.02 -21.31 5.01
N LEU A 116 16.49 -21.76 3.83
CA LEU A 116 16.66 -20.92 2.65
C LEU A 116 15.34 -20.24 2.24
N LEU A 117 14.24 -21.00 2.17
CA LEU A 117 12.91 -20.47 1.83
C LEU A 117 12.49 -19.34 2.80
N ARG A 118 12.68 -19.55 4.11
CA ARG A 118 12.36 -18.54 5.14
C ARG A 118 13.21 -17.27 5.00
N TYR A 119 14.48 -17.40 4.59
CA TYR A 119 15.33 -16.23 4.36
C TYR A 119 14.90 -15.46 3.11
N GLN A 120 14.50 -16.15 2.05
CA GLN A 120 13.95 -15.55 0.83
C GLN A 120 12.59 -14.85 1.09
N GLU A 121 11.72 -15.42 1.90
CA GLU A 121 10.47 -14.76 2.33
C GLU A 121 10.75 -13.49 3.13
N ARG A 122 11.76 -13.53 4.02
CA ARG A 122 12.18 -12.37 4.80
C ARG A 122 12.77 -11.27 3.90
N GLU A 123 13.56 -11.65 2.91
CA GLU A 123 14.09 -10.77 1.86
C GLU A 123 12.94 -10.10 1.11
N ALA A 124 11.99 -10.87 0.58
CA ALA A 124 10.85 -10.36 -0.18
C ALA A 124 10.00 -9.36 0.63
N LYS A 125 9.85 -9.62 1.93
CA LYS A 125 9.15 -8.71 2.86
C LYS A 125 9.90 -7.41 3.12
N ILE A 126 11.24 -7.45 3.19
CA ILE A 126 12.07 -6.25 3.37
C ILE A 126 12.09 -5.41 2.11
N PHE A 127 12.12 -6.04 0.93
CA PHE A 127 12.11 -5.33 -0.35
C PHE A 127 10.71 -4.90 -0.81
N GLY A 128 9.65 -5.44 -0.19
CA GLY A 128 8.27 -5.13 -0.56
C GLY A 128 7.85 -5.76 -1.88
N THR A 129 8.62 -6.72 -2.39
CA THR A 129 8.29 -7.51 -3.60
C THR A 129 7.16 -8.51 -3.35
N ASP A 130 6.82 -8.76 -2.09
CA ASP A 130 5.64 -9.54 -1.66
C ASP A 130 4.38 -8.67 -1.44
N ALA A 131 4.46 -7.35 -1.65
CA ALA A 131 3.29 -6.50 -1.57
C ALA A 131 2.39 -6.72 -2.79
N PRO A 132 1.07 -6.92 -2.64
CA PRO A 132 0.16 -6.98 -3.78
C PRO A 132 0.21 -5.64 -4.52
N THR A 133 0.88 -5.59 -5.66
CA THR A 133 0.87 -4.42 -6.54
C THR A 133 -0.54 -4.21 -7.04
N LYS A 134 -1.20 -3.14 -6.56
CA LYS A 134 -2.47 -2.69 -7.09
C LYS A 134 -2.24 -2.15 -8.50
N LEU A 135 -2.46 -2.98 -9.51
CA LEU A 135 -2.53 -2.54 -10.91
C LEU A 135 -3.85 -1.80 -11.11
N GLU A 136 -3.81 -0.48 -11.02
CA GLU A 136 -4.90 0.38 -11.51
C GLU A 136 -4.71 0.58 -13.01
N ALA A 137 -5.25 -0.36 -13.79
CA ALA A 137 -5.40 -0.17 -15.23
C ALA A 137 -6.70 0.60 -15.48
N THR A 138 -6.59 1.86 -15.90
CA THR A 138 -7.71 2.57 -16.54
C THR A 138 -7.86 2.02 -17.94
N VAL A 139 -8.90 1.21 -18.15
CA VAL A 139 -9.27 0.74 -19.48
C VAL A 139 -10.27 1.75 -20.05
N ASP A 140 -9.78 2.66 -20.88
CA ASP A 140 -10.63 3.52 -21.68
C ASP A 140 -11.28 2.65 -22.77
N VAL A 141 -12.53 2.23 -22.51
CA VAL A 141 -13.32 1.52 -23.52
C VAL A 141 -13.79 2.57 -24.53
N VAL A 142 -13.03 2.69 -25.63
CA VAL A 142 -13.32 3.64 -26.72
C VAL A 142 -14.50 3.19 -27.57
N ASP A 143 -14.88 1.90 -27.56
CA ASP A 143 -15.95 1.40 -28.42
C ASP A 143 -16.69 0.20 -27.78
N ASP A 144 -17.95 0.42 -27.40
CA ASP A 144 -18.83 -0.56 -26.74
C ASP A 144 -19.13 -1.77 -27.65
N ARG A 145 -18.93 -1.60 -28.96
CA ARG A 145 -19.16 -2.62 -30.00
C ARG A 145 -18.11 -3.73 -29.98
N ALA A 146 -16.85 -3.40 -29.68
CA ALA A 146 -15.77 -4.38 -29.60
C ALA A 146 -15.95 -5.34 -28.41
N VAL A 147 -16.43 -4.80 -27.28
CA VAL A 147 -16.70 -5.57 -26.05
C VAL A 147 -17.85 -6.54 -26.25
N THR A 148 -18.87 -6.13 -27.00
CA THR A 148 -20.05 -6.98 -27.28
C THR A 148 -19.68 -8.14 -28.21
N ALA A 149 -18.79 -7.91 -29.18
CA ALA A 149 -18.29 -8.96 -30.07
C ALA A 149 -17.44 -10.01 -29.34
N GLU A 150 -16.56 -9.59 -28.42
CA GLU A 150 -15.76 -10.51 -27.61
C GLU A 150 -16.62 -11.34 -26.64
N LEU A 151 -17.62 -10.74 -26.01
CA LEU A 151 -18.57 -11.45 -25.14
C LEU A 151 -19.38 -12.49 -25.90
N ASN A 152 -19.88 -12.15 -27.09
CA ASN A 152 -20.61 -13.10 -27.94
C ASN A 152 -19.72 -14.25 -28.43
N SER A 153 -18.46 -13.97 -28.77
CA SER A 153 -17.49 -15.01 -29.14
C SER A 153 -17.19 -15.97 -27.99
N ALA A 154 -17.02 -15.45 -26.77
CA ALA A 154 -16.82 -16.26 -25.58
C ALA A 154 -18.05 -17.13 -25.24
N LEU A 155 -19.27 -16.59 -25.39
CA LEU A 155 -20.52 -17.32 -25.16
C LEU A 155 -20.75 -18.44 -26.20
N LEU A 156 -20.43 -18.20 -27.47
CA LEU A 156 -20.47 -19.23 -28.52
C LEU A 156 -19.46 -20.35 -28.26
N SER A 157 -18.25 -20.01 -27.79
CA SER A 157 -17.22 -21.01 -27.47
C SER A 157 -17.59 -21.95 -26.32
N LEU A 158 -18.52 -21.52 -25.46
CA LEU A 158 -19.05 -22.28 -24.32
C LEU A 158 -20.34 -23.04 -24.65
N GLY A 159 -20.77 -23.05 -25.92
CA GLY A 159 -21.95 -23.78 -26.40
C GLY A 159 -23.28 -23.09 -26.12
N GLY A 160 -23.29 -21.77 -25.89
CA GLY A 160 -24.52 -20.99 -25.77
C GLY A 160 -25.17 -20.73 -27.14
N ASP A 161 -26.49 -20.85 -27.22
CA ASP A 161 -27.27 -20.41 -28.38
C ASP A 161 -27.48 -18.90 -28.34
N VAL A 162 -27.37 -18.30 -29.51
CA VAL A 162 -27.43 -16.86 -29.68
C VAL A 162 -28.61 -16.53 -30.59
N LEU A 163 -29.69 -15.96 -30.05
CA LEU A 163 -30.90 -15.63 -30.82
C LEU A 163 -30.85 -14.18 -31.31
N PRO A 164 -31.16 -13.91 -32.60
CA PRO A 164 -31.29 -12.54 -33.08
C PRO A 164 -32.56 -11.90 -32.51
N VAL A 165 -32.39 -10.84 -31.74
CA VAL A 165 -33.45 -9.92 -31.32
C VAL A 165 -33.26 -8.65 -32.15
N ALA A 166 -34.27 -8.32 -32.95
CA ALA A 166 -34.34 -7.04 -33.63
C ALA A 166 -34.83 -6.00 -32.62
N ASP A 167 -34.14 -4.87 -32.54
CA ASP A 167 -34.73 -3.67 -31.96
C ASP A 167 -35.40 -2.82 -33.07
N ASP A 168 -36.18 -1.82 -32.66
CA ASP A 168 -36.91 -0.93 -33.57
C ASP A 168 -35.99 -0.03 -34.43
N SER A 169 -34.65 -0.17 -34.30
CA SER A 169 -33.66 0.55 -35.10
C SER A 169 -33.12 -0.26 -36.29
N GLY A 170 -33.52 -1.53 -36.41
CA GLY A 170 -33.10 -2.42 -37.50
C GLY A 170 -31.74 -3.08 -37.30
N ASP A 171 -31.16 -2.96 -36.11
CA ASP A 171 -29.94 -3.67 -35.73
C ASP A 171 -30.27 -5.03 -35.08
N TYR A 172 -29.47 -6.04 -35.43
CA TYR A 172 -29.57 -7.38 -34.87
C TYR A 172 -28.66 -7.50 -33.64
N TYR A 173 -29.23 -7.65 -32.45
CA TYR A 173 -28.48 -8.05 -31.26
C TYR A 173 -28.84 -9.47 -30.85
N PHE A 174 -28.05 -10.02 -29.96
CA PHE A 174 -27.95 -11.44 -29.71
C PHE A 174 -28.28 -11.72 -28.25
N GLU A 175 -29.45 -12.29 -27.97
CA GLU A 175 -29.87 -12.63 -26.60
C GLU A 175 -29.44 -14.06 -26.28
N ALA A 176 -28.53 -14.21 -25.31
CA ALA A 176 -28.05 -15.52 -24.88
C ALA A 176 -28.99 -16.11 -23.82
N ARG A 177 -29.78 -17.13 -24.18
CA ARG A 177 -30.45 -17.98 -23.18
C ARG A 177 -29.43 -18.97 -22.62
N THR A 178 -28.78 -18.59 -21.53
CA THR A 178 -27.83 -19.48 -20.84
C THR A 178 -28.54 -20.18 -19.67
N PRO A 179 -28.56 -21.53 -19.63
CA PRO A 179 -28.88 -22.26 -18.41
C PRO A 179 -28.02 -21.74 -17.25
N GLN A 180 -28.63 -21.48 -16.09
CA GLN A 180 -27.96 -20.91 -14.89
C GLN A 180 -26.64 -21.60 -14.52
N MET A 181 -26.57 -22.91 -14.75
CA MET A 181 -25.40 -23.76 -14.56
C MET A 181 -24.15 -23.34 -15.38
N LEU A 182 -24.32 -22.70 -16.54
CA LEU A 182 -23.20 -22.15 -17.35
C LEU A 182 -22.76 -20.77 -16.86
N ILE A 183 -23.68 -19.96 -16.32
CA ILE A 183 -23.35 -18.68 -15.67
C ILE A 183 -22.42 -18.93 -14.48
N ASP A 184 -22.63 -20.02 -13.74
CA ASP A 184 -21.80 -20.39 -12.59
C ASP A 184 -20.39 -20.89 -12.95
N ALA A 185 -20.19 -21.36 -14.18
CA ALA A 185 -18.87 -21.73 -14.70
C ALA A 185 -18.04 -20.50 -15.13
N LEU A 186 -18.66 -19.32 -15.29
CA LEU A 186 -17.94 -18.13 -15.69
C LEU A 186 -17.03 -17.59 -14.57
N PRO A 187 -15.85 -17.05 -14.92
CA PRO A 187 -15.00 -16.31 -14.00
C PRO A 187 -15.81 -15.24 -13.23
N LYS A 188 -15.53 -15.10 -11.93
CA LYS A 188 -16.32 -14.27 -11.00
C LYS A 188 -16.50 -12.81 -11.46
N ALA A 189 -15.52 -12.27 -12.19
CA ALA A 189 -15.57 -10.93 -12.78
C ALA A 189 -16.67 -10.80 -13.85
N ILE A 190 -16.88 -11.85 -14.65
CA ILE A 190 -17.85 -11.88 -15.74
C ILE A 190 -19.26 -12.08 -15.17
N ARG A 191 -19.43 -12.96 -14.16
CA ARG A 191 -20.71 -13.13 -13.43
C ARG A 191 -21.22 -11.83 -12.81
N LYS A 192 -20.32 -11.06 -12.17
CA LYS A 192 -20.68 -9.77 -11.55
C LYS A 192 -21.13 -8.74 -12.58
N ARG A 193 -20.65 -8.85 -13.83
CA ARG A 193 -20.99 -7.96 -14.94
C ARG A 193 -22.30 -8.36 -15.62
N ALA A 194 -22.54 -9.65 -15.85
CA ALA A 194 -23.81 -10.18 -16.35
C ALA A 194 -25.00 -9.80 -15.44
N LYS A 195 -24.81 -9.90 -14.12
CA LYS A 195 -25.83 -9.51 -13.13
C LYS A 195 -26.14 -8.01 -13.10
N ARG A 196 -25.22 -7.15 -13.57
CA ARG A 196 -25.44 -5.70 -13.69
C ARG A 196 -26.19 -5.31 -14.96
N LEU A 197 -26.18 -6.17 -15.98
CA LEU A 197 -26.84 -5.93 -17.28
C LEU A 197 -28.26 -6.50 -17.34
N GLY A 198 -28.79 -7.02 -16.22
CA GLY A 198 -30.21 -7.40 -16.12
C GLY A 198 -30.58 -8.74 -16.76
N ALA A 199 -29.61 -9.59 -17.12
CA ALA A 199 -29.89 -10.95 -17.58
C ALA A 199 -30.50 -11.78 -16.42
N HIS A 200 -31.78 -12.12 -16.55
CA HIS A 200 -32.49 -13.11 -15.74
C HIS A 200 -32.63 -14.42 -16.49
#